data_AF-A0AAP5H490-F1
#
_entry.id   AF-A0AAP5H490-F1
#
_cell.length_a   1.000
_cell.length_b   1.000
_cell.length_c   1.000
_cell.angle_alpha   90.00
_cell.angle_beta   90.00
_cell.angle_gamma   90.00
#
_symmetry.space_group_name_H-M   'P 1'
#
loop_
_entity.id
_entity.type
_entity.pdbx_description
1 polymer ?
#
loop_
_entity_poly.entity_id
_entity_poly.type
_entity_poly.pdbx_seq_one_letter_code
_entity_poly.pdbx_strand_id
1 'polypeptide(L)'
;MYKIALILISVIGLIAGCTPSEAPVDTLQQVDQNQDQTQTITELEEENQQLQEQITQLQVDVNSEEIRNNLRETLNMTFKLIAAMESGDTAYMKSISSPNVEMSQDNKQFIITKEDQSYEVNFISGLAWDEFEFRGYNQTDSDHFMLFIAHYNNIEGSEGHAAYEFSFVRSSGGEWLFDGYIS
;
A
#
# COMPACT_ATOMS: atom_id res chain seq x y z
N MET A 1 36.33 -18.62 -10.40
CA MET A 1 36.92 -17.45 -11.09
C MET A 1 36.47 -17.47 -12.54
N TYR A 2 35.33 -16.87 -12.85
CA TYR A 2 34.85 -16.74 -14.23
C TYR A 2 35.35 -15.42 -14.80
N LYS A 3 36.22 -15.51 -15.82
CA LYS A 3 36.80 -14.35 -16.51
C LYS A 3 35.87 -13.93 -17.63
N ILE A 4 35.42 -12.68 -17.55
CA ILE A 4 34.64 -11.96 -18.56
C ILE A 4 35.50 -11.78 -19.81
N ALA A 5 35.01 -12.23 -20.96
CA ALA A 5 35.62 -11.99 -22.26
C ALA A 5 35.03 -10.71 -22.87
N LEU A 6 35.86 -9.66 -22.95
CA LEU A 6 35.62 -8.45 -23.73
C LEU A 6 35.75 -8.77 -25.23
N ILE A 7 34.70 -8.55 -26.01
CA ILE A 7 34.77 -8.57 -27.48
C ILE A 7 34.83 -7.11 -27.95
N LEU A 8 36.04 -6.69 -28.30
CA LEU A 8 36.33 -5.50 -29.10
C LEU A 8 36.45 -5.96 -30.56
N ILE A 9 35.51 -5.55 -31.42
CA ILE A 9 35.67 -5.68 -32.88
C ILE A 9 35.70 -4.27 -33.47
N SER A 10 36.93 -3.84 -33.74
CA SER A 10 37.29 -2.78 -34.65
C SER A 10 37.01 -3.21 -36.09
N VAL A 11 36.28 -2.39 -36.86
CA VAL A 11 36.38 -2.38 -38.32
C VAL A 11 36.66 -0.95 -38.76
N ILE A 12 37.90 -0.74 -39.16
CA ILE A 12 38.38 0.47 -39.84
C ILE A 12 38.01 0.37 -41.32
N GLY A 13 37.40 1.43 -41.83
CA GLY A 13 37.81 2.05 -43.09
C GLY A 13 37.05 1.67 -44.35
N LEU A 14 36.32 2.66 -44.88
CA LEU A 14 36.42 3.02 -46.30
C LEU A 14 36.27 4.54 -46.43
N ILE A 15 37.41 5.21 -46.62
CA ILE A 15 37.49 6.58 -47.12
C ILE A 15 37.45 6.47 -48.64
N ALA A 16 36.36 6.92 -49.26
CA ALA A 16 36.30 7.25 -50.68
C ALA A 16 35.79 8.69 -50.78
N GLY A 17 36.66 9.59 -51.23
CA GLY A 17 36.40 11.02 -51.29
C GLY A 17 35.52 11.43 -52.47
N CYS A 18 34.73 12.48 -52.25
CA CYS A 18 34.17 13.35 -53.29
C CYS A 18 34.15 14.80 -52.78
N THR A 19 35.01 15.63 -53.38
CA THR A 19 34.92 17.07 -53.68
C THR A 19 34.50 18.08 -52.58
N PRO A 20 35.32 19.13 -52.32
CA PRO A 20 34.86 20.27 -51.54
C PRO A 20 33.95 21.13 -52.42
N SER A 21 32.64 21.03 -52.19
CA SER A 21 31.73 22.13 -52.48
C SER A 21 31.63 22.93 -51.20
N GLU A 22 32.36 24.03 -51.11
CA GLU A 22 32.14 25.06 -50.10
C GLU A 22 30.76 25.69 -50.36
N ALA A 23 29.72 25.05 -49.86
CA ALA A 23 28.52 25.77 -49.45
C ALA A 23 28.78 26.26 -48.01
N PRO A 24 28.43 27.51 -47.66
CA PRO A 24 28.55 27.96 -46.29
C PRO A 24 27.60 27.10 -45.45
N VAL A 25 28.19 26.22 -44.63
CA VAL A 25 27.43 25.45 -43.64
C VAL A 25 26.82 26.48 -42.70
N ASP A 26 25.49 26.48 -42.70
CA ASP A 26 24.61 27.30 -41.87
C ASP A 26 24.94 27.07 -40.38
N THR A 27 25.95 27.80 -39.92
CA THR A 27 26.51 27.67 -38.56
C THR A 27 25.54 28.24 -37.53
N LEU A 28 24.52 28.99 -37.98
CA LEU A 28 23.45 29.55 -37.15
C LEU A 28 22.40 28.48 -36.81
N GLN A 29 21.97 27.64 -37.77
CA GLN A 29 21.00 26.56 -37.49
C GLN A 29 21.53 25.49 -36.53
N GLN A 30 22.82 25.19 -36.57
CA GLN A 30 23.44 24.18 -35.71
C GLN A 30 23.66 24.68 -34.27
N VAL A 31 23.78 25.99 -34.06
CA VAL A 31 23.89 26.62 -32.73
C VAL A 31 22.51 26.70 -32.07
N ASP A 32 21.48 27.10 -32.81
CA ASP A 32 20.10 27.16 -32.30
C ASP A 32 19.57 25.76 -31.91
N GLN A 33 19.82 24.72 -32.71
CA GLN A 33 19.45 23.34 -32.33
C GLN A 33 20.17 22.83 -31.08
N ASN A 34 21.44 23.18 -30.88
CA ASN A 34 22.18 22.79 -29.67
C ASN A 34 21.70 23.56 -28.43
N GLN A 35 21.28 24.82 -28.57
CA GLN A 35 20.67 25.58 -27.48
C GLN A 35 19.30 25.01 -27.07
N ASP A 36 18.42 24.71 -28.03
CA ASP A 36 17.11 24.09 -27.76
C ASP A 36 17.25 22.71 -27.11
N GLN A 37 18.22 21.90 -27.55
CA GLN A 37 18.51 20.61 -26.95
C GLN A 37 19.06 20.74 -25.52
N THR A 38 19.94 21.72 -25.28
CA THR A 38 20.49 21.98 -23.93
C THR A 38 19.40 22.45 -22.98
N GLN A 39 18.48 23.29 -23.45
CA GLN A 39 17.33 23.74 -22.66
C GLN A 39 16.38 22.58 -22.34
N THR A 40 16.07 21.73 -23.33
CA THR A 40 15.22 20.54 -23.13
C THR A 40 15.85 19.56 -22.13
N ILE A 41 17.17 19.35 -22.18
CA ILE A 41 17.88 18.49 -21.22
C ILE A 41 17.80 19.07 -19.80
N THR A 42 17.95 20.38 -19.66
CA THR A 42 17.87 21.06 -18.35
C THR A 42 16.47 20.92 -17.75
N GLU A 43 15.42 21.13 -18.54
CA GLU A 43 14.03 20.96 -18.10
C GLU A 43 13.73 19.52 -17.66
N LEU A 44 14.22 18.52 -18.42
CA LEU A 44 14.08 17.11 -18.06
C LEU A 44 14.85 16.72 -16.80
N GLU A 45 16.03 17.31 -16.58
CA GLU A 45 16.82 17.08 -15.37
C GLU A 45 16.12 17.68 -14.13
N GLU A 46 15.54 18.87 -14.25
CA GLU A 46 14.74 19.49 -13.18
C GLU A 46 13.47 18.68 -12.88
N GLU A 47 12.74 18.24 -13.91
CA GLU A 47 11.53 17.42 -13.72
C GLU A 47 11.88 16.07 -13.06
N ASN A 48 12.98 15.42 -13.48
CA ASN A 48 13.42 14.18 -12.88
C ASN A 48 13.85 14.37 -11.41
N GLN A 49 14.53 15.47 -11.09
CA GLN A 49 14.86 15.80 -9.71
C GLN A 49 13.59 16.02 -8.86
N GLN A 50 12.62 16.80 -9.36
CA GLN A 50 11.34 17.00 -8.67
C GLN A 50 10.57 15.69 -8.47
N LEU A 51 10.57 14.80 -9.46
CA LEU A 51 9.95 13.48 -9.35
C LEU A 51 10.67 12.61 -8.32
N GLN A 52 12.00 12.63 -8.28
CA GLN A 52 12.78 11.91 -7.27
C GLN A 52 12.52 12.45 -5.85
N GLU A 53 12.39 13.76 -5.69
CA GLU A 53 12.03 14.39 -4.41
C GLU A 53 10.61 14.00 -3.97
N GLN A 54 9.64 14.01 -4.89
CA GLN A 54 8.26 13.54 -4.62
C GLN A 54 8.24 12.05 -4.23
N ILE A 55 8.99 11.20 -4.93
CA ILE A 55 9.11 9.77 -4.58
C ILE A 55 9.73 9.60 -3.19
N THR A 56 10.79 10.37 -2.88
CA THR A 56 11.46 10.30 -1.58
C THR A 56 10.52 10.72 -0.45
N GLN A 57 9.75 11.80 -0.65
CA GLN A 57 8.76 12.26 0.33
C GLN A 57 7.67 11.21 0.55
N LEU A 58 7.12 10.65 -0.53
CA LEU A 58 6.13 9.57 -0.44
C LEU A 58 6.68 8.32 0.27
N GLN A 59 7.96 7.98 0.08
CA GLN A 59 8.61 6.85 0.76
C GLN A 59 8.82 7.08 2.26
N VAL A 60 9.11 8.33 2.66
CA VAL A 60 9.20 8.73 4.07
C VAL A 60 7.82 8.64 4.73
N ASP A 61 6.76 9.04 4.02
CA ASP A 61 5.39 9.00 4.55
C ASP A 61 4.87 7.57 4.72
N VAL A 62 5.15 6.66 3.77
CA VAL A 62 4.77 5.22 3.85
C VAL A 62 5.51 4.46 4.96
N ASN A 63 6.74 4.87 5.30
CA ASN A 63 7.53 4.30 6.41
C ASN A 63 7.46 5.13 7.69
N SER A 64 6.50 6.05 7.79
CA SER A 64 6.38 6.92 8.95
C SER A 64 6.16 6.11 10.24
N GLU A 65 6.72 6.62 11.32
CA GLU A 65 6.53 6.03 12.65
C GLU A 65 5.04 5.97 13.03
N GLU A 66 4.25 6.93 12.54
CA GLU A 66 2.80 6.95 12.69
C GLU A 66 2.13 5.72 12.07
N ILE A 67 2.37 5.41 10.80
CA ILE A 67 1.77 4.23 10.15
C ILE A 67 2.17 2.95 10.88
N ARG A 68 3.42 2.83 11.30
CA ARG A 68 3.89 1.67 12.08
C ARG A 68 3.19 1.56 13.44
N ASN A 69 2.88 2.68 14.08
CA ASN A 69 2.15 2.71 15.34
C ASN A 69 0.67 2.37 15.13
N ASN A 70 0.03 2.94 14.10
CA ASN A 70 -1.35 2.62 13.72
C ASN A 70 -1.52 1.13 13.40
N LEU A 71 -0.60 0.55 12.62
CA LEU A 71 -0.59 -0.89 12.34
C LEU A 71 -0.47 -1.70 13.63
N ARG A 72 0.46 -1.35 14.52
CA ARG A 72 0.66 -2.08 15.78
C ARG A 72 -0.58 -2.02 16.67
N GLU A 73 -1.18 -0.84 16.77
CA GLU A 73 -2.36 -0.61 17.62
C GLU A 73 -3.57 -1.37 17.10
N THR A 74 -3.90 -1.19 15.82
CA THR A 74 -5.05 -1.84 15.19
C THR A 74 -4.88 -3.37 15.14
N LEU A 75 -3.68 -3.88 14.85
CA LEU A 75 -3.44 -5.33 14.81
C LEU A 75 -3.62 -5.97 16.18
N ASN A 76 -3.10 -5.32 17.23
CA ASN A 76 -3.32 -5.76 18.62
C ASN A 76 -4.80 -5.68 19.00
N MET A 77 -5.51 -4.64 18.54
CA MET A 77 -6.94 -4.48 18.78
C MET A 77 -7.73 -5.61 18.12
N THR A 78 -7.41 -5.99 16.88
CA THR A 78 -8.05 -7.10 16.17
C THR A 78 -7.92 -8.41 16.91
N PHE A 79 -6.71 -8.78 17.35
CA PHE A 79 -6.54 -10.04 18.08
C PHE A 79 -7.27 -10.06 19.41
N LYS A 80 -7.27 -8.94 20.15
CA LYS A 80 -8.07 -8.81 21.39
C LYS A 80 -9.57 -8.86 21.10
N LEU A 81 -10.01 -8.26 20.00
CA LEU A 81 -11.41 -8.27 19.57
C LEU A 81 -11.86 -9.70 19.24
N ILE A 82 -11.08 -10.47 18.47
CA ILE A 82 -11.36 -11.87 18.18
C ILE A 82 -11.41 -12.70 19.48
N ALA A 83 -10.48 -12.47 20.41
CA ALA A 83 -10.49 -13.15 21.72
C ALA A 83 -11.73 -12.79 22.55
N ALA A 84 -12.18 -11.53 22.47
CA ALA A 84 -13.38 -11.06 23.13
C ALA A 84 -14.66 -11.64 22.49
N MET A 85 -14.70 -11.78 21.16
CA MET A 85 -15.78 -12.46 20.43
C MET A 85 -15.90 -13.93 20.88
N GLU A 86 -14.78 -14.65 20.96
CA GLU A 86 -14.71 -16.05 21.40
C GLU A 86 -15.19 -16.22 22.86
N SER A 87 -14.69 -15.37 23.76
CA SER A 87 -14.97 -15.45 25.20
C SER A 87 -16.29 -14.79 25.63
N GLY A 88 -16.92 -14.02 24.73
CA GLY A 88 -18.11 -13.23 25.04
C GLY A 88 -17.85 -11.97 25.88
N ASP A 89 -16.64 -11.39 25.83
CA ASP A 89 -16.29 -10.15 26.54
C ASP A 89 -16.93 -8.92 25.87
N THR A 90 -18.22 -8.76 26.13
CA THR A 90 -19.03 -7.65 25.61
C THR A 90 -18.59 -6.28 26.13
N ALA A 91 -17.90 -6.21 27.27
CA ALA A 91 -17.42 -4.95 27.82
C ALA A 91 -16.26 -4.43 26.97
N TYR A 92 -15.29 -5.30 26.65
CA TYR A 92 -14.20 -4.93 25.75
C TYR A 92 -14.71 -4.58 24.35
N MET A 93 -15.57 -5.43 23.75
CA MET A 93 -16.12 -5.18 22.42
C MET A 93 -16.79 -3.80 22.33
N LYS A 94 -17.66 -3.46 23.30
CA LYS A 94 -18.30 -2.13 23.36
C LYS A 94 -17.30 -0.99 23.54
N SER A 95 -16.22 -1.19 24.29
CA SER A 95 -15.25 -0.13 24.60
C SER A 95 -14.42 0.32 23.39
N ILE A 96 -14.27 -0.55 22.38
CA ILE A 96 -13.49 -0.26 21.18
C ILE A 96 -14.34 -0.04 19.93
N SER A 97 -15.66 -0.28 19.99
CA SER A 97 -16.56 -0.09 18.86
C SER A 97 -16.76 1.39 18.53
N SER A 98 -16.79 1.71 17.24
CA SER A 98 -17.22 3.01 16.74
C SER A 98 -18.74 3.19 16.96
N PRO A 99 -19.27 4.42 16.85
CA PRO A 99 -20.71 4.67 16.87
C PRO A 99 -21.50 3.95 15.78
N ASN A 100 -20.84 3.46 14.73
CA ASN A 100 -21.46 2.74 13.61
C ASN A 100 -21.67 1.25 13.92
N VAL A 101 -21.12 0.75 15.02
CA VAL A 101 -21.14 -0.67 15.37
C VAL A 101 -22.05 -0.88 16.58
N GLU A 102 -23.17 -1.52 16.33
CA GLU A 102 -24.05 -2.04 17.37
C GLU A 102 -23.80 -3.53 17.58
N MET A 103 -24.13 -4.03 18.77
CA MET A 103 -23.93 -5.43 19.13
C MET A 103 -25.24 -6.06 19.57
N SER A 104 -25.68 -7.09 18.85
CA SER A 104 -26.78 -7.95 19.29
C SER A 104 -26.20 -9.11 20.10
N GLN A 105 -26.29 -8.99 21.43
CA GLN A 105 -25.71 -9.96 22.36
C GLN A 105 -26.35 -11.34 22.24
N ASP A 106 -27.67 -11.39 22.05
CA ASP A 106 -28.43 -12.64 21.97
C ASP A 106 -28.07 -13.44 20.71
N ASN A 107 -27.79 -12.75 19.61
CA ASN A 107 -27.46 -13.37 18.34
C ASN A 107 -25.94 -13.53 18.11
N LYS A 108 -25.10 -13.02 19.02
CA LYS A 108 -23.63 -12.98 18.87
C LYS A 108 -23.20 -12.38 17.53
N GLN A 109 -23.72 -11.19 17.23
CA GLN A 109 -23.44 -10.50 15.97
C GLN A 109 -23.21 -9.01 16.19
N PHE A 110 -22.43 -8.42 15.29
CA PHE A 110 -22.38 -6.98 15.10
C PHE A 110 -23.39 -6.57 14.03
N ILE A 111 -24.00 -5.41 14.23
CA ILE A 111 -24.80 -4.70 13.23
C ILE A 111 -23.99 -3.46 12.89
N ILE A 112 -23.51 -3.38 11.65
CA ILE A 112 -22.62 -2.30 11.19
C ILE A 112 -23.44 -1.41 10.28
N THR A 113 -23.54 -0.12 10.63
CA THR A 113 -24.29 0.88 9.86
C THR A 113 -23.34 1.89 9.26
N LYS A 114 -23.19 1.89 7.93
CA LYS A 114 -22.41 2.88 7.20
C LYS A 114 -23.32 3.60 6.21
N GLU A 115 -23.33 4.93 6.29
CA GLU A 115 -24.20 5.78 5.48
C GLU A 115 -25.68 5.35 5.63
N ASP A 116 -26.29 4.86 4.56
CA ASP A 116 -27.69 4.41 4.50
C ASP A 116 -27.84 2.88 4.44
N GLN A 117 -26.77 2.13 4.71
CA GLN A 117 -26.77 0.66 4.67
C GLN A 117 -26.34 0.06 6.00
N SER A 118 -27.03 -1.01 6.39
CA SER A 118 -26.66 -1.83 7.54
C SER A 118 -26.45 -3.27 7.11
N TYR A 119 -25.46 -3.93 7.69
CA TYR A 119 -25.20 -5.35 7.51
C TYR A 119 -24.83 -6.01 8.83
N GLU A 120 -25.07 -7.32 8.91
CA GLU A 120 -24.81 -8.12 10.11
C GLU A 120 -23.62 -9.04 9.89
N VAL A 121 -22.77 -9.16 10.90
CA VAL A 121 -21.65 -10.10 10.91
C VAL A 121 -21.59 -10.88 12.22
N ASN A 122 -21.44 -12.20 12.13
CA ASN A 122 -21.40 -13.09 13.29
C ASN A 122 -20.04 -13.03 13.98
N PHE A 123 -20.01 -13.06 15.31
CA PHE A 123 -18.77 -13.18 16.06
C PHE A 123 -17.89 -14.33 15.56
N ILE A 124 -16.63 -13.99 15.30
CA ILE A 124 -15.61 -14.97 14.94
C ILE A 124 -15.38 -15.85 16.16
N SER A 125 -15.60 -17.17 16.00
CA SER A 125 -15.42 -18.13 17.08
C SER A 125 -15.01 -19.52 16.59
N GLY A 126 -14.44 -20.32 17.49
CA GLY A 126 -14.02 -21.70 17.23
C GLY A 126 -12.76 -21.83 16.37
N LEU A 127 -11.98 -20.76 16.23
CA LEU A 127 -10.75 -20.74 15.41
C LEU A 127 -9.50 -20.88 16.27
N ALA A 128 -8.51 -21.63 15.79
CA ALA A 128 -7.23 -21.72 16.48
C ALA A 128 -6.34 -20.51 16.10
N TRP A 129 -5.56 -20.01 17.06
CA TRP A 129 -4.77 -18.79 16.87
C TRP A 129 -3.69 -18.92 15.79
N ASP A 130 -3.19 -20.12 15.57
CA ASP A 130 -2.20 -20.46 14.54
C ASP A 130 -2.82 -20.63 13.14
N GLU A 131 -4.14 -20.54 13.02
CA GLU A 131 -4.86 -20.55 11.74
C GLU A 131 -5.05 -19.15 11.14
N PHE A 132 -4.68 -18.09 11.87
CA PHE A 132 -4.74 -16.72 11.37
C PHE A 132 -3.43 -16.31 10.68
N GLU A 133 -3.56 -15.73 9.49
CA GLU A 133 -2.48 -15.17 8.69
C GLU A 133 -2.72 -13.68 8.46
N PHE A 134 -1.78 -12.84 8.88
CA PHE A 134 -1.78 -11.43 8.49
C PHE A 134 -1.40 -11.29 7.01
N ARG A 135 -2.26 -10.64 6.22
CA ARG A 135 -2.09 -10.47 4.77
C ARG A 135 -1.66 -9.06 4.36
N GLY A 136 -1.88 -8.07 5.21
CA GLY A 136 -1.49 -6.69 4.94
C GLY A 136 -2.39 -5.67 5.61
N TYR A 137 -2.20 -4.41 5.23
CA TYR A 137 -3.00 -3.29 5.69
C TYR A 137 -3.18 -2.27 4.57
N ASN A 138 -4.18 -1.40 4.72
CA ASN A 138 -4.36 -0.20 3.90
C ASN A 138 -4.70 0.98 4.81
N GLN A 139 -4.02 2.11 4.60
CA GLN A 139 -4.32 3.39 5.24
C GLN A 139 -4.27 4.46 4.16
N THR A 140 -5.44 4.92 3.72
CA THR A 140 -5.57 5.92 2.65
C THR A 140 -5.54 7.34 3.18
N ASP A 141 -5.84 7.53 4.46
CA ASP A 141 -5.88 8.82 5.15
C ASP A 141 -5.55 8.65 6.65
N SER A 142 -5.52 9.76 7.40
CA SER A 142 -5.15 9.77 8.82
C SER A 142 -6.18 9.12 9.74
N ASP A 143 -7.40 8.92 9.25
CA ASP A 143 -8.58 8.64 10.08
C ASP A 143 -9.17 7.26 9.80
N HIS A 144 -8.73 6.56 8.75
CA HIS A 144 -9.19 5.23 8.38
C HIS A 144 -8.03 4.24 8.26
N PHE A 145 -8.19 3.08 8.87
CA PHE A 145 -7.22 1.99 8.80
C PHE A 145 -7.94 0.68 8.50
N MET A 146 -7.36 -0.13 7.63
CA MET A 146 -7.90 -1.44 7.28
C MET A 146 -6.83 -2.52 7.44
N LEU A 147 -7.21 -3.64 8.05
CA LEU A 147 -6.37 -4.83 8.23
C LEU A 147 -6.95 -6.00 7.44
N PHE A 148 -6.07 -6.68 6.70
CA PHE A 148 -6.41 -7.90 5.98
C PHE A 148 -5.86 -9.10 6.74
N ILE A 149 -6.75 -9.97 7.20
CA ILE A 149 -6.41 -11.22 7.89
C ILE A 149 -7.06 -12.36 7.13
N ALA A 150 -6.36 -13.47 6.94
CA ALA A 150 -6.98 -14.70 6.46
C ALA A 150 -7.05 -15.73 7.60
N HIS A 151 -8.08 -16.56 7.58
CA HIS A 151 -8.14 -17.82 8.31
C HIS A 151 -7.93 -18.95 7.32
N TYR A 152 -7.04 -19.90 7.64
CA TYR A 152 -6.84 -21.10 6.83
C TYR A 152 -7.53 -22.30 7.49
N ASN A 153 -8.47 -22.91 6.76
CA ASN A 153 -9.16 -24.11 7.21
C ASN A 153 -8.45 -25.36 6.68
N ASN A 154 -8.06 -26.23 7.61
CA ASN A 154 -7.31 -27.47 7.33
C ASN A 154 -8.20 -28.72 7.37
N ILE A 155 -9.50 -28.54 7.59
CA ILE A 155 -10.45 -29.64 7.73
C ILE A 155 -10.68 -30.25 6.34
N GLU A 156 -10.47 -31.56 6.24
CA GLU A 156 -10.65 -32.33 5.00
C GLU A 156 -12.07 -32.13 4.44
N GLY A 157 -12.16 -31.66 3.19
CA GLY A 157 -13.43 -31.33 2.52
C GLY A 157 -13.99 -29.94 2.79
N SER A 158 -13.26 -29.08 3.52
CA SER A 158 -13.56 -27.65 3.72
C SER A 158 -12.30 -26.78 3.65
N GLU A 159 -11.29 -27.25 2.92
CA GLU A 159 -10.02 -26.57 2.79
C GLU A 159 -10.18 -25.25 2.05
N GLY A 160 -9.61 -24.17 2.59
CA GLY A 160 -9.75 -22.86 1.98
C GLY A 160 -9.27 -21.74 2.89
N HIS A 161 -9.38 -20.52 2.38
CA HIS A 161 -9.12 -19.31 3.15
C HIS A 161 -10.42 -18.52 3.29
N ALA A 162 -10.78 -18.16 4.52
CA ALA A 162 -11.70 -17.06 4.76
C ALA A 162 -10.87 -15.77 4.87
N ALA A 163 -11.22 -14.75 4.11
CA ALA A 163 -10.62 -13.43 4.26
C ALA A 163 -11.45 -12.63 5.27
N TYR A 164 -10.79 -11.79 6.05
CA TYR A 164 -11.41 -10.84 6.96
C TYR A 164 -10.77 -9.48 6.73
N GLU A 165 -11.59 -8.49 6.41
CA GLU A 165 -11.14 -7.11 6.24
C GLU A 165 -11.68 -6.29 7.41
N PHE A 166 -10.85 -6.03 8.41
CA PHE A 166 -11.22 -5.24 9.59
C PHE A 166 -11.02 -3.76 9.32
N SER A 167 -12.07 -2.98 9.53
CA SER A 167 -12.10 -1.53 9.36
C SER A 167 -11.99 -0.84 10.71
N PHE A 168 -11.21 0.23 10.76
CA PHE A 168 -11.05 1.10 11.92
C PHE A 168 -11.20 2.55 11.52
N VAL A 169 -11.79 3.34 12.42
CA VAL A 169 -11.93 4.79 12.30
C VAL A 169 -11.32 5.48 13.50
N ARG A 170 -10.78 6.67 13.29
CA ARG A 170 -10.21 7.47 14.36
C ARG A 170 -11.29 8.28 15.07
N SER A 171 -11.34 8.18 16.39
CA SER A 171 -12.22 9.00 17.22
C SER A 171 -11.77 10.46 17.24
N SER A 172 -12.66 11.35 17.67
CA SER A 172 -12.31 12.77 17.90
C SER A 172 -11.22 12.96 18.96
N GLY A 173 -11.02 11.97 19.84
CA GLY A 173 -9.94 11.94 20.84
C GLY A 173 -8.60 11.41 20.29
N GLY A 174 -8.56 10.94 19.04
CA GLY A 174 -7.37 10.41 18.39
C GLY A 174 -7.14 8.91 18.55
N GLU A 175 -7.99 8.22 19.31
CA GLU A 175 -7.95 6.75 19.51
C GLU A 175 -8.57 6.01 18.33
N TRP A 176 -8.04 4.84 17.98
CA TRP A 176 -8.65 3.97 16.97
C TRP A 176 -9.87 3.23 17.53
N LEU A 177 -10.93 3.14 16.74
CA LEU A 177 -12.15 2.40 17.05
C LEU A 177 -12.46 1.41 15.93
N PHE A 178 -12.89 0.21 16.31
CA PHE A 178 -13.38 -0.82 15.39
C PHE A 178 -14.68 -0.36 14.72
N ASP A 179 -14.69 -0.34 13.39
CA ASP A 179 -15.78 0.16 12.54
C ASP A 179 -16.43 -0.94 11.68
N GLY A 180 -16.24 -2.19 12.06
CA GLY A 180 -16.78 -3.35 11.37
C GLY A 180 -15.74 -4.19 10.62
N TYR A 181 -16.16 -5.34 10.11
CA TYR A 181 -15.38 -6.13 9.17
C TYR A 181 -16.29 -6.81 8.15
N ILE A 182 -15.71 -7.24 7.03
CA ILE A 182 -16.35 -8.12 6.05
C ILE A 182 -15.57 -9.43 5.94
N SER A 183 -16.25 -10.53 5.58
CA SER A 183 -15.64 -11.85 5.36
C SER A 183 -16.17 -12.56 4.13
#